data_AF-A0A378A0E8-F1
#
_entry.id   AF-A0A378A0E8-F1
#
_cell.length_a   1.000
_cell.length_b   1.000
_cell.length_c   1.000
_cell.angle_alpha   90.00
_cell.angle_beta   90.00
_cell.angle_gamma   90.00
#
_symmetry.space_group_name_H-M   'P 1'
#
loop_
_entity.id
_entity.type
_entity.pdbx_description
1 polymer ?
#
loop_
_entity_poly.entity_id
_entity_poly.type
_entity_poly.pdbx_seq_one_letter_code
_entity_poly.pdbx_strand_id
1 'polypeptide(L)'
;MRFGATTINFASTVPFPSPPSASNWLGTDANGGDVLARILYGTRISVLFGLLLTLFSSVLGVLAGAIQGYYGGKIDLWGQRFIEVWSGMPTLFLIILLSSVVQPGFWWLLAITVLFGWMTLVGVVRAEISPHPQLRLCSGGAGVRG
;
A
#
# COMPACT_ATOMS: atom_id res chain seq x y z
N MET A 1 10.81 0.14 28.92
CA MET A 1 9.34 0.01 28.79
C MET A 1 8.88 -1.11 29.68
N ARG A 2 8.24 -0.80 30.82
CA ARG A 2 7.82 -1.79 31.82
C ARG A 2 6.33 -2.16 31.69
N PHE A 3 5.59 -1.46 30.82
CA PHE A 3 4.16 -1.64 30.57
C PHE A 3 3.96 -1.93 29.07
N GLY A 4 3.22 -3.00 28.74
CA GLY A 4 2.88 -3.36 27.37
C GLY A 4 1.74 -2.50 26.82
N ALA A 5 1.50 -2.54 25.50
CA ALA A 5 0.44 -1.74 24.84
C ALA A 5 -0.98 -1.97 25.41
N THR A 6 -1.19 -3.06 26.14
CA THR A 6 -2.45 -3.45 26.81
C THR A 6 -2.39 -3.35 28.33
N THR A 7 -1.28 -2.90 28.92
CA THR A 7 -1.12 -2.81 30.38
C THR A 7 -1.61 -1.45 30.88
N ILE A 8 -2.69 -1.46 31.65
CA ILE A 8 -3.24 -0.25 32.30
C ILE A 8 -2.34 0.13 33.48
N ASN A 9 -1.94 1.41 33.54
CA ASN A 9 -1.13 1.92 34.64
C ASN A 9 -2.02 2.26 35.84
N PHE A 10 -2.34 1.28 36.69
CA PHE A 10 -3.13 1.48 37.91
C PHE A 10 -2.38 2.22 39.04
N ALA A 11 -1.08 2.49 38.88
CA ALA A 11 -0.22 3.09 39.89
C ALA A 11 -0.15 4.64 39.82
N SER A 12 -1.06 5.30 39.09
CA SER A 12 -1.07 6.77 38.96
C SER A 12 -1.92 7.43 40.03
N THR A 13 -1.32 8.37 40.78
CA THR A 13 -1.99 9.20 41.79
C THR A 13 -2.89 10.29 41.17
N VAL A 14 -2.85 10.47 39.84
CA VAL A 14 -3.60 11.50 39.10
C VAL A 14 -4.70 10.88 38.23
N PRO A 15 -5.82 11.61 37.99
CA PRO A 15 -6.89 11.14 37.12
C PRO A 15 -6.41 10.93 35.68
N PHE A 16 -6.98 9.94 34.99
CA PHE A 16 -6.77 9.79 33.55
C PHE A 16 -7.61 10.81 32.77
N PRO A 17 -7.11 11.36 31.66
CA PRO A 17 -5.77 11.21 31.09
C PRO A 17 -4.69 11.97 31.89
N SER A 18 -3.57 11.30 32.17
CA SER A 18 -2.48 11.86 32.96
C SER A 18 -1.39 12.50 32.08
N PRO A 19 -0.79 13.64 32.51
CA PRO A 19 0.27 14.32 31.77
C PRO A 19 1.57 13.48 31.69
N PRO A 20 2.52 13.85 30.80
CA PRO A 20 3.78 13.14 30.61
C PRO A 20 4.54 12.92 31.92
N SER A 21 5.03 11.70 32.13
CA SER A 21 5.79 11.30 33.33
C SER A 21 6.93 10.35 32.96
N ALA A 22 7.89 10.15 33.86
CA ALA A 22 9.04 9.25 33.62
C ALA A 22 8.61 7.79 33.32
N SER A 23 7.43 7.37 33.79
CA SER A 23 6.81 6.08 33.49
C SER A 23 6.01 6.07 32.19
N ASN A 24 5.36 7.19 31.83
CA ASN A 24 4.56 7.36 30.61
C ASN A 24 5.03 8.62 29.87
N TRP A 25 6.00 8.46 28.96
CA TRP A 25 6.69 9.60 28.32
C TRP A 25 5.77 10.51 27.50
N LEU A 26 4.68 9.98 26.96
CA LEU A 26 3.64 10.73 26.24
C LEU A 26 2.33 10.86 27.04
N GLY A 27 2.34 10.49 28.33
CA GLY A 27 1.15 10.42 29.16
C GLY A 27 0.32 9.17 28.90
N THR A 28 -0.88 9.13 29.49
CA THR A 28 -1.80 8.00 29.36
C THR A 28 -3.04 8.37 28.55
N ASP A 29 -3.64 7.40 27.87
CA ASP A 29 -4.93 7.59 27.21
C ASP A 29 -6.10 7.69 28.22
N ALA A 30 -7.32 7.89 27.70
CA ALA A 30 -8.53 7.99 28.51
C ALA A 30 -8.84 6.73 29.35
N ASN A 31 -8.22 5.59 29.01
CA ASN A 31 -8.37 4.31 29.70
C ASN A 31 -7.14 3.98 30.58
N GLY A 32 -6.19 4.89 30.73
CA GLY A 32 -4.98 4.70 31.53
C GLY A 32 -3.85 3.89 30.86
N GLY A 33 -3.94 3.65 29.55
CA GLY A 33 -2.90 2.97 28.77
C GLY A 33 -1.76 3.92 28.35
N ASP A 34 -0.54 3.40 28.21
CA ASP A 34 0.62 4.18 27.73
C ASP A 34 0.47 4.52 26.23
N VAL A 35 0.40 5.83 25.93
CA VAL A 35 0.27 6.34 24.56
C VAL A 35 1.51 6.03 23.72
N LEU A 36 2.71 6.14 24.31
CA LEU A 36 3.97 5.89 23.59
C LEU A 36 4.06 4.41 23.18
N ALA A 37 3.75 3.49 24.09
CA ALA A 37 3.74 2.06 23.82
C ALA A 37 2.74 1.69 22.70
N ARG A 38 1.55 2.31 22.71
CA ARG A 38 0.51 2.08 21.69
C ARG A 38 0.92 2.60 20.32
N ILE A 39 1.57 3.76 20.25
CA ILE A 39 2.14 4.28 19.00
C ILE A 39 3.22 3.33 18.48
N LEU A 40 4.20 2.93 19.31
CA LEU A 40 5.29 2.07 18.85
C LEU A 40 4.80 0.71 18.34
N TYR A 41 3.81 0.12 19.02
CA TYR A 41 3.18 -1.12 18.57
C TYR A 41 2.42 -0.93 17.26
N GLY A 42 1.65 0.16 17.13
CA GLY A 42 0.96 0.54 15.90
C GLY A 42 1.94 0.74 14.74
N THR A 43 3.03 1.49 14.95
CA THR A 43 4.08 1.73 13.95
C THR A 43 4.68 0.43 13.45
N ARG A 44 4.98 -0.54 14.34
CA ARG A 44 5.52 -1.84 13.92
C ARG A 44 4.57 -2.56 12.95
N ILE A 45 3.27 -2.60 13.25
CA ILE A 45 2.28 -3.24 12.39
C ILE A 45 2.13 -2.47 11.07
N SER A 46 2.06 -1.13 11.12
CA SER A 46 1.91 -0.29 9.92
C SER A 46 3.10 -0.40 8.98
N VAL A 47 4.33 -0.44 9.51
CA VAL A 47 5.55 -0.63 8.71
C VAL A 47 5.56 -2.00 8.04
N LEU A 48 5.24 -3.07 8.78
CA LEU A 48 5.13 -4.42 8.22
C LEU A 48 4.04 -4.50 7.14
N PHE A 49 2.88 -3.90 7.40
CA PHE A 49 1.77 -3.86 6.45
C PHE A 49 2.17 -3.15 5.16
N GLY A 50 2.72 -1.94 5.26
CA GLY A 50 3.16 -1.16 4.10
C GLY A 50 4.23 -1.88 3.29
N LEU A 51 5.22 -2.49 3.96
CA LEU A 51 6.30 -3.22 3.30
C LEU A 51 5.78 -4.44 2.52
N LEU A 52 4.91 -5.25 3.14
CA LEU A 52 4.28 -6.37 2.45
C LEU A 52 3.37 -5.92 1.32
N LEU A 53 2.55 -4.89 1.54
CA LEU A 53 1.64 -4.34 0.54
C LEU A 53 2.41 -3.87 -0.69
N THR A 54 3.47 -3.06 -0.50
CA THR A 54 4.30 -2.57 -1.60
C THR A 54 5.03 -3.73 -2.28
N LEU A 55 5.55 -4.71 -1.53
CA LEU A 55 6.24 -5.86 -2.11
C LEU A 55 5.31 -6.67 -3.02
N PHE A 56 4.15 -7.10 -2.53
CA PHE A 56 3.22 -7.89 -3.33
C PHE A 56 2.62 -7.09 -4.48
N SER A 57 2.24 -5.82 -4.24
CA SER A 57 1.69 -4.97 -5.30
C SER A 57 2.71 -4.69 -6.40
N SER A 58 3.99 -4.51 -6.05
CA SER A 58 5.06 -4.29 -7.02
C SER A 58 5.38 -5.54 -7.81
N VAL A 59 5.47 -6.71 -7.19
CA VAL A 59 5.67 -7.97 -7.92
C VAL A 59 4.54 -8.18 -8.94
N LEU A 60 3.27 -8.04 -8.53
CA LEU A 60 2.13 -8.22 -9.44
C LEU A 60 2.09 -7.14 -10.53
N GLY A 61 2.31 -5.88 -10.16
CA GLY A 61 2.31 -4.75 -11.11
C GLY A 61 3.44 -4.84 -12.13
N VAL A 62 4.64 -5.22 -11.69
CA VAL A 62 5.81 -5.40 -12.58
C VAL A 62 5.58 -6.57 -13.51
N LEU A 63 5.11 -7.72 -13.03
CA LEU A 63 4.84 -8.88 -13.89
C LEU A 63 3.78 -8.55 -14.95
N ALA A 64 2.65 -7.96 -14.54
CA ALA A 64 1.58 -7.61 -15.47
C ALA A 64 2.00 -6.48 -16.44
N GLY A 65 2.73 -5.47 -15.97
CA GLY A 65 3.27 -4.38 -16.79
C GLY A 65 4.33 -4.86 -17.78
N ALA A 66 5.20 -5.77 -17.36
CA ALA A 66 6.23 -6.35 -18.22
C ALA A 66 5.63 -7.22 -19.33
N ILE A 67 4.61 -8.03 -19.02
CA ILE A 67 3.88 -8.80 -20.03
C ILE A 67 3.23 -7.86 -21.05
N GLN A 68 2.53 -6.81 -20.60
CA GLN A 68 1.88 -5.87 -21.51
C GLN A 68 2.88 -5.07 -22.35
N GLY A 69 3.99 -4.61 -21.74
CA GLY A 69 5.04 -3.86 -22.42
C GLY A 69 5.87 -4.69 -23.41
N TYR A 70 6.10 -5.98 -23.13
CA TYR A 70 6.88 -6.86 -24.01
C TYR A 70 6.09 -7.31 -25.24
N TYR A 71 4.85 -7.80 -25.06
CA TYR A 71 4.08 -8.36 -26.18
C TYR A 71 3.46 -7.27 -27.07
N GLY A 72 3.10 -6.11 -26.50
CA GLY A 72 2.45 -5.02 -27.23
C GLY A 72 1.14 -5.43 -27.94
N GLY A 73 0.44 -4.46 -28.53
CA GLY A 73 -0.72 -4.73 -29.38
C GLY A 73 -1.96 -5.25 -28.63
N LYS A 74 -2.46 -6.44 -28.99
CA LYS A 74 -3.76 -6.96 -28.50
C LYS A 74 -3.78 -7.24 -27.00
N ILE A 75 -2.66 -7.70 -26.42
CA ILE A 75 -2.56 -8.03 -24.99
C ILE A 75 -2.58 -6.75 -24.15
N ASP A 76 -1.88 -5.69 -24.59
CA ASP A 76 -1.95 -4.36 -23.96
C ASP A 76 -3.36 -3.76 -24.07
N LEU A 77 -4.05 -3.92 -25.21
CA LEU A 77 -5.41 -3.40 -25.37
C LEU A 77 -6.41 -4.06 -24.41
N TRP A 78 -6.39 -5.39 -24.29
CA TRP A 78 -7.24 -6.11 -23.35
C TRP A 78 -6.86 -5.83 -21.88
N GLY A 79 -5.56 -5.77 -21.58
CA GLY A 79 -5.05 -5.46 -20.24
C GLY A 79 -5.47 -4.06 -19.77
N GLN A 80 -5.36 -3.05 -20.65
CA GLN A 80 -5.84 -1.70 -20.37
C GLN A 80 -7.33 -1.67 -20.08
N ARG A 81 -8.17 -2.33 -20.90
CA ARG A 81 -9.63 -2.34 -20.70
C ARG A 81 -10.02 -3.01 -19.39
N PHE A 82 -9.34 -4.10 -19.04
CA PHE A 82 -9.56 -4.74 -17.75
C PHE A 82 -9.22 -3.79 -16.59
N ILE A 83 -8.07 -3.10 -16.65
CA ILE A 83 -7.67 -2.15 -15.62
C ILE A 83 -8.62 -0.94 -15.55
N GLU A 84 -9.10 -0.42 -16.68
CA GLU A 84 -10.09 0.67 -16.70
C GLU A 84 -11.39 0.27 -15.98
N VAL A 85 -11.95 -0.90 -16.30
CA VAL A 85 -13.18 -1.40 -15.66
C VAL A 85 -12.93 -1.70 -14.18
N TRP A 86 -11.79 -2.29 -13.86
CA TRP A 86 -11.43 -2.64 -12.48
C TRP A 86 -11.20 -1.39 -11.61
N SER A 87 -10.48 -0.40 -12.13
CA SER A 87 -10.19 0.87 -11.45
C SER A 87 -11.40 1.81 -11.37
N GLY A 88 -12.41 1.61 -12.23
CA GLY A 88 -13.68 2.32 -12.14
C GLY A 88 -14.52 1.91 -10.92
N MET A 89 -14.21 0.80 -10.26
CA MET A 89 -14.88 0.39 -9.03
C MET A 89 -14.40 1.24 -7.84
N PRO A 90 -15.29 1.81 -7.00
CA PRO A 90 -14.84 2.61 -5.87
C PRO A 90 -14.21 1.73 -4.79
N THR A 91 -12.87 1.71 -4.74
CA THR A 91 -12.08 0.85 -3.83
C THR A 91 -12.50 0.97 -2.37
N LEU A 92 -12.75 2.20 -1.90
CA LEU A 92 -13.18 2.43 -0.51
C LEU A 92 -14.54 1.80 -0.22
N PHE A 93 -15.49 1.87 -1.17
CA PHE A 93 -16.80 1.22 -1.02
C PHE A 93 -16.66 -0.29 -0.92
N LEU A 94 -15.82 -0.91 -1.75
CA LEU A 94 -15.59 -2.36 -1.70
C LEU A 94 -14.94 -2.78 -0.38
N ILE A 95 -13.97 -2.03 0.13
CA ILE A 95 -13.35 -2.30 1.43
C ILE A 95 -14.40 -2.23 2.55
N ILE A 96 -15.23 -1.20 2.57
CA ILE A 96 -16.29 -1.03 3.58
C ILE A 96 -17.33 -2.15 3.47
N LEU A 97 -17.79 -2.46 2.25
CA LEU A 97 -18.78 -3.50 2.01
C LEU A 97 -18.27 -4.88 2.44
N LEU A 98 -17.03 -5.24 2.08
CA LEU A 98 -16.42 -6.50 2.48
C LEU A 98 -16.15 -6.55 3.98
N SER A 99 -15.75 -5.43 4.58
CA SER A 99 -15.56 -5.30 6.03
C SER A 99 -16.86 -5.38 6.83
N SER A 100 -18.01 -5.11 6.21
CA SER A 100 -19.33 -5.26 6.83
C SER A 100 -19.72 -6.73 6.99
N VAL A 101 -19.32 -7.58 6.04
CA VAL A 101 -19.64 -9.02 6.06
C VAL A 101 -18.65 -9.80 6.93
N VAL A 102 -17.36 -9.46 6.86
CA VAL A 102 -16.29 -10.17 7.56
C VAL A 102 -15.46 -9.17 8.35
N GLN A 103 -15.15 -9.49 9.61
CA GLN A 103 -14.28 -8.65 10.41
C GLN A 103 -12.87 -8.61 9.77
N PRO A 104 -12.41 -7.45 9.30
CA PRO A 104 -11.18 -7.36 8.54
C PRO A 104 -9.97 -7.64 9.43
N GLY A 105 -9.33 -8.79 9.21
CA GLY A 105 -8.02 -9.12 9.77
C GLY A 105 -6.87 -8.51 8.96
N PHE A 106 -5.65 -8.60 9.50
CA PHE A 106 -4.43 -8.14 8.85
C PHE A 106 -4.28 -8.68 7.40
N TRP A 107 -4.39 -10.01 7.23
CA TRP A 107 -4.24 -10.66 5.94
C TRP A 107 -5.37 -10.33 4.96
N TRP A 108 -6.59 -10.13 5.47
CA TRP A 108 -7.75 -9.78 4.66
C TRP A 108 -7.62 -8.39 4.06
N LEU A 109 -7.26 -7.41 4.89
CA LEU A 109 -6.99 -6.04 4.45
C LEU A 109 -5.82 -6.01 3.47
N LEU A 110 -4.74 -6.74 3.77
CA LEU A 110 -3.58 -6.82 2.88
C LEU A 110 -3.97 -7.37 1.51
N ALA A 111 -4.72 -8.48 1.45
CA ALA A 111 -5.13 -9.10 0.20
C ALA A 111 -5.99 -8.15 -0.66
N ILE A 112 -7.00 -7.52 -0.07
CA ILE A 112 -7.88 -6.59 -0.79
C ILE A 112 -7.07 -5.38 -1.27
N THR A 113 -6.25 -4.78 -0.41
CA THR A 113 -5.45 -3.61 -0.79
C THR A 113 -4.40 -3.92 -1.86
N VAL A 114 -3.75 -5.09 -1.81
CA VAL A 114 -2.84 -5.56 -2.87
C VAL A 114 -3.59 -5.69 -4.19
N LEU A 115 -4.81 -6.25 -4.17
CA LEU A 115 -5.63 -6.52 -5.35
C LEU A 115 -6.14 -5.25 -6.06
N PHE A 116 -6.15 -4.10 -5.39
CA PHE A 116 -6.39 -2.80 -6.02
C PHE A 116 -5.12 -1.98 -6.24
N GLY A 117 -4.07 -2.18 -5.43
CA GLY A 117 -2.84 -1.39 -5.46
C GLY A 117 -1.93 -1.67 -6.66
N TRP A 118 -1.87 -2.92 -7.12
CA TRP A 118 -0.95 -3.36 -8.19
C TRP A 118 -1.14 -2.62 -9.52
N MET A 119 -2.35 -2.17 -9.83
CA MET A 119 -2.70 -1.54 -11.11
C MET A 119 -1.89 -0.27 -11.40
N THR A 120 -1.57 0.50 -10.35
CA THR A 120 -0.82 1.76 -10.49
C THR A 120 0.59 1.51 -11.04
N LEU A 121 1.20 0.39 -10.66
CA LEU A 121 2.55 0.01 -11.08
C LEU A 121 2.59 -0.57 -12.48
N VAL A 122 1.49 -1.18 -12.96
CA VAL A 122 1.40 -1.71 -14.33
C VAL A 122 1.66 -0.61 -15.36
N GLY A 123 1.03 0.55 -15.20
CA GLY A 123 1.17 1.68 -16.12
C GLY A 123 2.59 2.25 -16.16
N VAL A 124 3.24 2.34 -14.99
CA VAL A 124 4.64 2.81 -14.86
C VAL A 124 5.61 1.86 -15.55
N VAL A 125 5.52 0.56 -15.24
CA VAL A 125 6.43 -0.46 -15.78
C VAL A 125 6.25 -0.63 -17.29
N ARG A 126 5.01 -0.56 -17.79
CA ARG A 126 4.75 -0.59 -19.24
C ARG A 126 5.42 0.58 -19.95
N ALA A 127 5.37 1.78 -19.38
CA ALA A 127 5.97 2.98 -19.98
C ALA A 127 7.50 2.86 -20.09
N GLU A 128 8.14 2.27 -19.08
CA GLU A 128 9.60 2.05 -19.05
C GLU A 128 10.05 1.04 -20.12
N ILE A 129 9.30 -0.05 -20.28
CA ILE A 129 9.64 -1.14 -21.21
C ILE A 129 9.34 -0.76 -22.66
N SER A 130 8.38 0.16 -22.88
CA SER A 130 8.04 0.62 -24.21
C SER A 130 9.21 1.40 -24.83
N PRO A 131 9.60 1.09 -26.10
CA PRO A 131 10.72 1.77 -26.74
C PRO A 131 10.51 3.28 -26.76
N HIS A 132 11.47 4.01 -26.19
CA HIS A 132 11.41 5.46 -26.11
C HIS A 132 11.34 6.08 -27.51
N PRO A 133 10.45 7.06 -27.75
CA PRO A 133 10.26 7.69 -29.06
C PRO A 133 11.54 8.27 -29.69
N GLN A 134 12.49 8.70 -28.85
CA GLN A 134 13.78 9.26 -29.28
C GLN A 134 14.62 8.28 -30.12
N LEU A 135 14.58 6.97 -29.81
CA LEU A 135 15.31 5.95 -30.58
C LEU A 135 14.74 5.76 -32.00
N ARG A 136 13.43 5.98 -32.20
CA ARG A 136 12.81 5.90 -33.53
C ARG A 136 13.26 7.04 -34.44
N LEU A 137 13.44 8.25 -33.89
CA LEU A 137 13.93 9.42 -34.63
C LEU A 137 15.39 9.26 -35.08
N CYS A 138 16.25 8.72 -34.23
CA CYS A 138 17.66 8.44 -34.59
C CYS A 138 17.78 7.38 -35.69
N SER A 139 16.95 6.31 -35.67
CA SER A 139 16.97 5.30 -36.73
C SER A 139 16.36 5.80 -38.05
N GLY A 140 15.35 6.68 -37.99
CA GLY A 140 14.69 7.24 -39.17
C GLY A 140 15.54 8.28 -39.91
N GLY A 141 16.42 8.99 -39.21
CA GLY A 141 17.33 9.97 -39.80
C GLY A 141 18.55 9.35 -40.53
N ALA A 142 18.92 8.11 -40.21
CA ALA A 142 20.08 7.43 -40.79
C ALA A 142 19.81 6.80 -42.17
N GLY A 143 18.55 6.62 -42.56
CA GLY A 143 18.15 5.95 -43.82
C GLY A 143 17.87 6.88 -45.01
N VAL A 144 18.03 8.19 -44.88
CA VAL A 144 17.69 9.20 -45.91
C VAL A 144 18.93 9.77 -46.64
N ARG A 145 20.12 9.23 -46.36
CA ARG A 145 21.36 9.59 -47.08
C ARG A 145 21.90 8.36 -47.83
N GLY A 146 21.38 8.11 -49.03
CA GLY A 146 21.83 7.08 -49.96
C GLY A 146 21.31 7.35 -51.36
#